data_AF-A0A6P8WJX4-F1
#
_entry.id   AF-A0A6P8WJX4-F1
#
_cell.length_a   1.000
_cell.length_b   1.000
_cell.length_c   1.000
_cell.angle_alpha   90.00
_cell.angle_beta   90.00
_cell.angle_gamma   90.00
#
_symmetry.space_group_name_H-M   'P 1'
#
loop_
_entity.id
_entity.type
_entity.pdbx_description
1 polymer ?
#
loop_
_entity_poly.entity_id
_entity_poly.type
_entity_poly.pdbx_seq_one_letter_code
_entity_poly.pdbx_strand_id
1 'polypeptide(L)'
;MDECLLHCRIDSMLQHCCCVSSPLAGSARNITYCTLLDLPCLMKWKRVWFSYTEFPYVHQDNEEIETGIDQCKHCLPTCNGVDFEIVSNVAPLRRTYNSSGYFHGLLKGLTNDRPLSIIKLFFRLRFAQATEMDMVGDWVVLLS
;
A
#
# COMPACT_ATOMS: atom_id res chain seq x y z
N MET A 1 -6.20 -1.04 -8.56
CA MET A 1 -5.69 0.34 -8.75
C MET A 1 -4.22 0.45 -8.34
N ASP A 2 -3.85 -0.09 -7.18
CA ASP A 2 -2.49 0.04 -6.61
C ASP A 2 -1.35 -0.45 -7.50
N GLU A 3 -1.56 -1.52 -8.27
CA GLU A 3 -0.55 -2.05 -9.21
C GLU A 3 -0.23 -1.06 -10.34
N CYS A 4 -1.25 -0.43 -10.94
CA CYS A 4 -1.04 0.56 -12.00
C CYS A 4 -0.30 1.80 -11.48
N LEU A 5 -0.69 2.30 -10.30
CA LEU A 5 -0.02 3.43 -9.66
C LEU A 5 1.43 3.10 -9.30
N LEU A 6 1.69 1.88 -8.85
CA LEU A 6 3.04 1.39 -8.58
C LEU A 6 3.88 1.35 -9.86
N HIS A 7 3.35 0.82 -10.96
CA HIS A 7 4.03 0.83 -12.27
C HIS A 7 4.30 2.25 -12.78
N CYS A 8 3.30 3.13 -12.76
CA CYS A 8 3.46 4.53 -13.16
C CYS A 8 4.55 5.23 -12.34
N ARG A 9 4.63 4.94 -11.04
CA ARG A 9 5.68 5.46 -10.16
C ARG A 9 7.07 4.91 -10.49
N ILE A 10 7.16 3.62 -10.82
CA ILE A 10 8.40 2.98 -11.29
C ILE A 10 8.86 3.63 -12.59
N ASP A 11 7.96 3.80 -13.55
CA ASP A 11 8.24 4.38 -14.86
C ASP A 11 8.69 5.84 -14.74
N SER A 12 8.03 6.64 -13.90
CA SER A 12 8.44 8.02 -13.59
C SER A 12 9.86 8.08 -13.03
N MET A 13 10.19 7.20 -12.07
CA MET A 13 11.52 7.15 -11.47
C MET A 13 12.58 6.69 -12.48
N LEU A 14 12.25 5.72 -13.33
CA LEU A 14 13.12 5.25 -14.40
C LEU A 14 13.38 6.36 -15.44
N GLN A 15 12.36 7.13 -15.81
CA GLN A 15 12.50 8.25 -16.74
C GLN A 15 13.34 9.40 -16.16
N HIS A 16 13.21 9.68 -14.86
CA HIS A 16 13.93 10.77 -14.21
C HIS A 16 15.36 10.44 -13.81
N CYS A 17 15.60 9.22 -13.31
CA CYS A 17 16.88 8.83 -12.71
C CYS A 17 17.53 7.60 -13.37
N CYS A 18 16.93 7.02 -14.42
CA CYS A 18 17.41 5.82 -15.11
C CYS A 18 17.61 4.60 -14.20
N CYS A 19 17.01 4.61 -13.02
CA CYS A 19 17.12 3.58 -12.02
C CYS A 19 15.84 3.52 -11.18
N VAL A 20 15.63 2.41 -10.48
CA VAL A 20 14.47 2.20 -9.61
C VAL A 20 14.94 1.80 -8.22
N SER A 21 14.33 2.40 -7.19
CA SER A 21 14.63 2.04 -5.80
C SER A 21 14.25 0.58 -5.53
N SER A 22 15.14 -0.14 -4.85
CA SER A 22 14.95 -1.57 -4.55
C SER A 22 13.59 -1.94 -3.92
N PRO A 23 13.02 -1.15 -2.98
CA PRO A 23 11.70 -1.44 -2.43
C PRO A 23 10.55 -1.32 -3.43
N LEU A 24 10.70 -0.48 -4.46
CA LEU A 24 9.67 -0.27 -5.49
C LEU A 24 9.79 -1.29 -6.63
N ALA A 25 11.00 -1.74 -6.93
CA ALA A 25 11.26 -2.63 -8.07
C ALA A 25 10.58 -4.01 -7.96
N GLY A 26 10.19 -4.45 -6.76
CA GLY A 26 9.43 -5.69 -6.56
C GLY A 26 10.06 -6.89 -7.28
N SER A 27 9.24 -7.60 -8.08
CA SER A 27 9.64 -8.76 -8.90
C SER A 27 9.93 -8.41 -10.37
N ALA A 28 9.94 -7.12 -10.74
CA ALA A 28 10.10 -6.71 -12.13
C ALA A 28 11.50 -7.08 -12.64
N ARG A 29 11.56 -7.99 -13.62
CA ARG A 29 12.81 -8.45 -14.23
C ARG A 29 13.28 -7.42 -15.26
N ASN A 30 14.59 -7.16 -15.30
CA ASN A 30 15.28 -6.23 -16.21
C ASN A 30 15.19 -4.73 -15.88
N ILE A 31 15.19 -4.37 -14.59
CA ILE A 31 15.27 -2.98 -14.16
C ILE A 31 16.61 -2.70 -13.49
N THR A 32 17.21 -1.54 -13.79
CA THR A 32 18.42 -1.03 -13.12
C THR A 32 18.07 -0.55 -11.71
N TYR A 33 18.74 -1.11 -10.71
CA TYR A 33 18.54 -0.68 -9.32
C TYR A 33 19.35 0.57 -9.01
N CYS A 34 18.73 1.53 -8.32
CA CYS A 34 19.45 2.70 -7.84
C CYS A 34 20.49 2.32 -6.78
N THR A 35 21.61 3.01 -6.81
CA THR A 35 22.70 2.92 -5.84
C THR A 35 22.76 4.16 -4.95
N LEU A 36 23.71 4.20 -4.02
CA LEU A 36 23.94 5.38 -3.18
C LEU A 36 24.34 6.62 -4.01
N LEU A 37 24.96 6.42 -5.18
CA LEU A 37 25.36 7.50 -6.08
C LEU A 37 24.15 8.24 -6.68
N ASP A 38 23.00 7.56 -6.79
CA ASP A 38 21.76 8.09 -7.37
C ASP A 38 20.90 8.84 -6.34
N LEU A 39 21.32 8.85 -5.07
CA LEU A 39 20.58 9.50 -3.97
C LEU A 39 20.26 10.98 -4.24
N PRO A 40 21.15 11.81 -4.82
CA PRO A 40 20.80 13.19 -5.16
C PRO A 40 19.69 13.29 -6.20
N CYS A 41 19.64 12.38 -7.18
CA CYS A 41 18.55 12.32 -8.16
C CYS A 41 17.25 11.89 -7.50
N LEU A 42 17.30 10.82 -6.71
CA LEU A 42 16.14 10.29 -5.99
C LEU A 42 15.51 11.31 -5.04
N MET A 43 16.32 12.14 -4.37
CA MET A 43 15.80 13.21 -3.51
C MET A 43 15.07 14.30 -4.31
N LYS A 44 15.57 14.65 -5.49
CA LYS A 44 14.89 15.59 -6.41
C LYS A 44 13.60 14.99 -6.95
N TRP A 45 13.65 13.76 -7.47
CA TRP A 45 12.47 13.02 -7.94
C TRP A 45 11.43 12.87 -6.83
N LYS A 46 11.84 12.48 -5.62
CA LYS A 46 10.94 12.37 -4.46
C LYS A 46 10.27 13.71 -4.16
N ARG A 47 11.00 14.83 -4.22
CA ARG A 47 10.41 16.16 -4.00
C ARG A 47 9.37 16.50 -5.07
N VAL A 48 9.64 16.22 -6.34
CA VAL A 48 8.69 16.44 -7.45
C VAL A 48 7.47 15.52 -7.35
N TRP A 49 7.68 14.26 -6.97
CA TRP A 49 6.63 13.26 -6.84
C TRP A 49 5.74 13.48 -5.60
N PHE A 50 6.34 13.91 -4.47
CA PHE A 50 5.66 14.05 -3.17
C PHE A 50 5.45 15.50 -2.72
N SER A 51 5.73 16.52 -3.53
CA SER A 51 5.30 17.90 -3.26
C SER A 51 3.78 18.09 -3.31
N TYR A 52 3.02 16.99 -3.34
CA TYR A 52 1.57 16.94 -3.22
C TYR A 52 1.11 17.05 -1.76
N THR A 53 0.26 18.03 -1.48
CA THR A 53 -0.39 18.24 -0.19
C THR A 53 -1.81 17.66 -0.22
N GLU A 54 -2.20 16.94 0.84
CA GLU A 54 -3.51 16.28 0.98
C GLU A 54 -4.67 17.29 1.17
N PHE A 55 -4.36 18.58 1.37
CA PHE A 55 -5.32 19.66 1.60
C PHE A 55 -5.03 20.91 0.75
N PRO A 56 -5.24 20.88 -0.58
CA PRO A 56 -4.97 22.01 -1.46
C PRO A 56 -5.82 23.26 -1.13
N TYR A 57 -7.01 23.06 -0.56
CA TYR A 57 -7.93 24.14 -0.15
C TYR A 57 -7.52 24.88 1.13
N VAL A 58 -6.51 24.39 1.86
CA VAL A 58 -5.97 25.07 3.05
C VAL A 58 -4.87 26.09 2.67
N HIS A 59 -4.37 26.04 1.44
CA HIS A 59 -3.31 26.90 0.91
C HIS A 59 -3.82 27.73 -0.28
N GLN A 60 -4.84 28.55 -0.05
CA GLN A 60 -5.53 29.29 -1.12
C GLN A 60 -4.81 30.57 -1.60
N ASP A 61 -3.63 30.89 -1.06
CA ASP A 61 -3.03 32.21 -1.24
C ASP A 61 -1.73 32.28 -2.06
N ASN A 62 -1.18 31.16 -2.58
CA ASN A 62 0.00 31.26 -3.44
C ASN A 62 -0.09 30.30 -4.64
N GLU A 63 -0.40 30.91 -5.78
CA GLU A 63 0.04 30.61 -7.15
C GLU A 63 0.55 29.18 -7.46
N GLU A 64 -0.17 28.51 -8.36
CA GLU A 64 0.26 27.38 -9.20
C GLU A 64 0.81 26.14 -8.47
N ILE A 65 -0.05 25.47 -7.70
CA ILE A 65 0.22 24.10 -7.23
C ILE A 65 -0.33 23.11 -8.26
N GLU A 66 0.52 22.72 -9.20
CA GLU A 66 0.25 21.60 -10.12
C GLU A 66 -0.04 20.30 -9.36
N THR A 67 -1.06 19.59 -9.85
CA THR A 67 -1.76 18.47 -9.23
C THR A 67 -0.91 17.19 -9.14
N GLY A 68 -0.66 16.71 -7.93
CA GLY A 68 0.05 15.43 -7.67
C GLY A 68 -0.73 14.15 -8.02
N ILE A 69 -1.87 14.26 -8.70
CA ILE A 69 -2.64 13.14 -9.30
C ILE A 69 -2.58 13.20 -10.84
N ASP A 70 -1.99 14.24 -11.45
CA ASP A 70 -1.92 14.36 -12.91
C ASP A 70 -0.92 13.40 -13.58
N GLN A 71 0.01 12.78 -12.83
CA GLN A 71 1.09 12.00 -13.43
C GLN A 71 0.63 10.60 -13.92
N CYS A 72 -0.48 10.08 -13.40
CA CYS A 72 -0.98 8.73 -13.71
C CYS A 72 -2.45 8.72 -14.17
N LYS A 73 -2.88 9.69 -15.00
CA LYS A 73 -4.28 9.82 -15.49
C LYS A 73 -4.84 8.58 -16.18
N HIS A 74 -3.96 7.71 -16.69
CA HIS A 74 -4.36 6.48 -17.36
C HIS A 74 -4.77 5.36 -16.38
N CYS A 75 -4.41 5.47 -15.10
CA CYS A 75 -4.78 4.49 -14.09
C CYS A 75 -6.23 4.69 -13.66
N LEU A 76 -7.14 3.93 -14.27
CA LEU A 76 -8.55 3.89 -13.91
C LEU A 76 -8.81 2.93 -12.74
N PRO A 77 -9.84 3.18 -11.92
CA PRO A 77 -10.27 2.24 -10.89
C PRO A 77 -10.68 0.89 -11.52
N THR A 78 -10.48 -0.18 -10.77
CA THR A 78 -11.01 -1.48 -11.15
C THR A 78 -12.50 -1.53 -10.81
N CYS A 79 -13.34 -2.03 -11.73
CA CYS A 79 -14.78 -2.20 -11.48
C CYS A 79 -15.06 -3.27 -10.40
N ASN A 80 -14.14 -4.22 -10.25
CA ASN A 80 -14.20 -5.27 -9.24
C ASN A 80 -13.16 -4.98 -8.16
N GLY A 81 -13.55 -5.15 -6.90
CA GLY A 81 -12.70 -4.97 -5.74
C GLY A 81 -13.25 -5.70 -4.53
N VAL A 82 -12.37 -6.05 -3.60
CA VAL A 82 -12.74 -6.59 -2.29
C VAL A 82 -11.98 -5.78 -1.26
N ASP A 83 -12.72 -5.08 -0.40
CA ASP A 83 -12.16 -4.32 0.69
C ASP A 83 -12.24 -5.11 2.00
N PHE A 84 -11.11 -5.19 2.72
CA PHE A 84 -11.06 -5.84 4.02
C PHE A 84 -11.01 -4.81 5.14
N GLU A 85 -12.00 -4.84 6.02
CA GLU A 85 -11.92 -4.14 7.30
C GLU A 85 -11.06 -4.96 8.28
N ILE A 86 -9.91 -4.41 8.68
CA ILE A 86 -8.99 -5.08 9.60
C ILE A 86 -9.19 -4.53 11.01
N VAL A 87 -9.66 -5.39 11.92
CA VAL A 87 -9.71 -5.10 13.35
C VAL A 87 -8.59 -5.87 14.04
N SER A 88 -7.71 -5.15 14.73
CA SER A 88 -6.59 -5.75 15.46
C SER A 88 -6.85 -5.78 16.96
N ASN A 89 -6.46 -6.88 17.60
CA ASN A 89 -6.46 -7.02 19.05
C ASN A 89 -5.11 -7.56 19.47
N VAL A 90 -4.53 -6.99 20.52
CA VAL A 90 -3.21 -7.37 21.03
C VAL A 90 -3.36 -7.90 22.45
N ALA A 91 -2.75 -9.06 22.70
CA ALA A 91 -2.66 -9.63 24.03
C ALA A 91 -1.22 -10.14 24.27
N PRO A 92 -0.68 -9.98 25.48
CA PRO A 92 0.62 -10.55 25.81
C PRO A 92 0.54 -12.08 25.72
N LEU A 93 1.52 -12.71 25.07
CA LEU A 93 1.60 -14.17 24.94
C LEU A 93 1.71 -14.87 26.30
N ARG A 94 2.25 -14.18 27.30
CA ARG A 94 2.40 -14.68 28.67
C ARG A 94 2.36 -13.55 29.68
N ARG A 95 1.76 -13.80 30.84
CA ARG A 95 1.95 -12.96 32.04
C ARG A 95 3.33 -13.27 32.64
N THR A 96 4.12 -12.27 33.00
CA THR A 96 5.44 -12.44 33.62
C THR A 96 5.32 -12.94 35.05
N TYR A 97 5.09 -14.25 35.24
CA TYR A 97 5.24 -14.92 36.53
C TYR A 97 6.45 -15.86 36.46
N ASN A 98 7.46 -15.61 37.29
CA ASN A 98 8.66 -16.42 37.54
C ASN A 98 9.24 -17.11 36.29
N SER A 99 9.92 -16.31 35.44
CA SER A 99 10.89 -16.52 34.33
C SER A 99 11.11 -17.89 33.63
N SER A 100 10.32 -18.91 33.89
CA SER A 100 10.37 -20.17 33.17
C SER A 100 9.96 -19.96 31.72
N GLY A 101 10.70 -20.50 30.75
CA GLY A 101 10.31 -20.46 29.35
C GLY A 101 8.98 -21.17 29.09
N TYR A 102 8.52 -21.21 27.83
CA TYR A 102 7.37 -22.05 27.50
C TYR A 102 7.69 -23.52 27.81
N PHE A 103 6.76 -24.23 28.45
CA PHE A 103 7.01 -25.59 28.98
C PHE A 103 6.66 -26.72 28.01
N HIS A 104 5.80 -26.44 27.02
CA HIS A 104 5.21 -27.44 26.12
C HIS A 104 5.02 -26.88 24.70
N GLY A 105 4.83 -27.79 23.74
CA GLY A 105 4.55 -27.45 22.34
C GLY A 105 5.76 -26.91 21.56
N LEU A 106 5.50 -26.32 20.39
CA LEU A 106 6.50 -25.76 19.48
C LEU A 106 7.35 -24.64 20.09
N LEU A 107 6.87 -24.02 21.17
CA LEU A 107 7.56 -22.92 21.82
C LEU A 107 8.45 -23.39 22.99
N LYS A 108 8.46 -24.70 23.31
CA LYS A 108 9.15 -25.23 24.48
C LYS A 108 10.63 -24.81 24.52
N GLY A 109 11.06 -24.25 25.65
CA GLY A 109 12.43 -23.80 25.86
C GLY A 109 12.74 -22.40 25.33
N LEU A 110 11.83 -21.75 24.60
CA LEU A 110 11.96 -20.33 24.27
C LEU A 110 11.67 -19.47 25.51
N THR A 111 12.46 -18.41 25.66
CA THR A 111 12.33 -17.37 26.69
C THR A 111 11.91 -16.04 26.04
N ASN A 112 11.62 -15.04 26.87
CA ASN A 112 11.31 -13.69 26.40
C ASN A 112 12.56 -12.89 25.97
N ASP A 113 13.75 -13.50 25.94
CA ASP A 113 15.00 -12.83 25.54
C ASP A 113 15.01 -12.45 24.05
N ARG A 114 14.16 -13.10 23.26
CA ARG A 114 13.87 -12.70 21.88
C ARG A 114 12.39 -12.34 21.76
N PRO A 115 12.03 -11.25 21.06
CA PRO A 115 10.64 -10.88 20.87
C PRO A 115 9.93 -11.97 20.06
N LEU A 116 8.91 -12.58 20.65
CA LEU A 116 8.05 -13.57 20.01
C LEU A 116 6.68 -12.95 19.79
N SER A 117 6.11 -13.19 18.62
CA SER A 117 4.75 -12.78 18.28
C SER A 117 3.98 -13.94 17.66
N ILE A 118 2.70 -14.04 17.99
CA ILE A 118 1.76 -14.94 17.32
C ILE A 118 0.73 -14.05 16.64
N ILE A 119 0.62 -14.20 15.32
CA ILE A 119 -0.36 -13.48 14.51
C ILE A 119 -1.45 -14.47 14.15
N LYS A 120 -2.68 -14.19 14.59
CA LYS A 120 -3.87 -14.99 14.24
C LYS A 120 -4.76 -14.17 13.31
N LEU A 121 -4.83 -14.58 12.05
CA LEU A 121 -5.72 -14.01 11.05
C LEU A 121 -6.99 -14.87 10.98
N PHE A 122 -8.16 -14.25 11.11
CA PHE A 122 -9.45 -14.93 11.00
C PHE A 122 -10.55 -13.97 10.58
N PHE A 123 -11.59 -14.49 9.94
CA PHE A 123 -12.79 -13.71 9.64
C PHE A 123 -13.69 -13.61 10.86
N ARG A 124 -14.04 -12.37 11.26
CA ARG A 124 -14.97 -12.12 12.37
C ARG A 124 -16.37 -12.67 12.06
N LEU A 125 -16.79 -12.57 10.81
CA LEU A 125 -18.10 -13.01 10.30
C LEU A 125 -17.88 -14.07 9.21
N ARG A 126 -18.87 -14.96 9.03
CA ARG A 126 -18.83 -16.01 7.98
C ARG A 126 -19.35 -15.54 6.62
N PHE A 127 -19.89 -14.32 6.55
CA PHE A 127 -20.47 -13.73 5.35
C PHE A 127 -19.71 -12.45 4.98
N ALA A 128 -19.65 -12.16 3.69
CA ALA A 128 -19.13 -10.92 3.15
C ALA A 128 -20.29 -10.06 2.64
N GLN A 129 -20.17 -8.74 2.79
CA GLN A 129 -21.08 -7.81 2.15
C GLN A 129 -20.66 -7.63 0.69
N ALA A 130 -21.60 -7.78 -0.23
CA ALA A 130 -21.41 -7.54 -1.66
C ALA A 130 -22.25 -6.34 -2.07
N THR A 131 -21.68 -5.46 -2.89
CA THR A 131 -22.35 -4.31 -3.49
C THR A 131 -22.17 -4.36 -4.99
N GLU A 132 -23.25 -4.19 -5.73
CA GLU A 132 -23.29 -4.19 -7.19
C GLU A 132 -23.94 -2.90 -7.67
N MET A 133 -23.51 -2.41 -8.83
CA MET A 133 -24.10 -1.24 -9.49
C MET A 133 -24.80 -1.71 -10.76
N ASP A 134 -26.13 -1.60 -10.78
CA ASP A 134 -26.93 -1.90 -11.96
C ASP A 134 -27.23 -0.66 -12.80
N MET A 135 -27.30 -0.85 -14.13
CA MET A 135 -27.71 0.21 -15.05
C MET A 135 -29.23 0.35 -15.05
N VAL A 136 -29.73 1.58 -14.84
CA VAL A 136 -31.17 1.89 -14.75
C VAL A 136 -31.88 1.85 -16.12
N GLY A 137 -31.14 1.95 -17.22
CA GLY A 137 -31.70 1.90 -18.57
C GLY A 137 -30.74 1.21 -19.53
N ASP A 138 -31.20 0.13 -20.13
CA ASP A 138 -30.51 -0.54 -21.22
C ASP A 138 -31.04 -0.03 -22.58
N TRP A 139 -30.27 -0.19 -23.65
CA TRP A 139 -30.70 0.13 -25.01
C TRP A 139 -32.01 -0.59 -25.37
N VAL A 140 -32.27 -1.76 -24.79
CA VAL A 140 -33.53 -2.49 -24.94
C VAL A 140 -34.73 -1.70 -24.44
N VAL A 141 -34.60 -0.97 -23.33
CA VAL A 141 -35.66 -0.12 -22.76
C VAL A 141 -35.77 1.22 -23.51
N LEU A 142 -34.65 1.71 -24.06
CA LEU A 142 -34.62 2.97 -24.82
C LEU A 142 -35.10 2.82 -26.27
N LEU A 143 -35.10 1.61 -26.83
CA LEU A 143 -35.54 1.31 -28.20
C LEU A 143 -36.93 0.66 -28.30
N SER A 144 -37.62 0.46 -27.17
CA SER A 144 -39.01 -0.01 -27.09
C SER A 144 -40.01 1.14 -27.00
#